data_AF-A0A8C4JW68-F1
#
_entry.id   AF-A0A8C4JW68-F1
#
_cell.length_a   1.000
_cell.length_b   1.000
_cell.length_c   1.000
_cell.angle_alpha   90.00
_cell.angle_beta   90.00
_cell.angle_gamma   90.00
#
_symmetry.space_group_name_H-M   'P 1'
#
loop_
_entity.id
_entity.type
_entity.pdbx_description
1 polymer ?
#
loop_
_entity_poly.entity_id
_entity_poly.type
_entity_poly.pdbx_seq_one_letter_code
_entity_poly.pdbx_strand_id
1 'polypeptide(L)'
;MAEKASRELEKMQLQEKAKVKYKEWLKKKRAEESEKKKKEKEKEKEREAELQEKKERSEKIFKEWLHNARNKARPILNGYGYPDGNSAGYHDGISYPAPAYCNPIPWKPIHVPPPKEDSITTMKNSKRPVYSSSHRSSPMVIYKPPNNLCVGSLRRKQL
;
A
#
# COMPACT_ATOMS: atom_id res chain seq x y z
N MET A 1 35.98 -41.59 62.24
CA MET A 1 36.56 -40.31 61.76
C MET A 1 36.86 -40.34 60.26
N ALA A 2 37.56 -41.36 59.74
CA ALA A 2 37.95 -41.45 58.32
C ALA A 2 36.78 -41.45 57.30
N GLU A 3 35.65 -42.07 57.64
CA GLU A 3 34.50 -42.20 56.72
C GLU A 3 33.72 -40.89 56.49
N LYS A 4 33.83 -39.92 57.40
CA LYS A 4 33.20 -38.59 57.22
C LYS A 4 34.00 -37.72 56.24
N ALA A 5 35.33 -37.84 56.27
CA ALA A 5 36.23 -37.11 55.40
C ALA A 5 36.11 -37.54 53.92
N SER A 6 35.92 -38.83 53.64
CA SER A 6 35.69 -39.31 52.26
C SER A 6 34.37 -38.79 51.68
N ARG A 7 33.29 -38.79 52.48
CA ARG A 7 31.98 -38.28 52.05
C ARG A 7 31.99 -36.77 51.78
N GLU A 8 32.76 -35.99 52.53
CA GLU A 8 32.92 -34.55 52.27
C GLU A 8 33.71 -34.28 50.99
N LEU A 9 34.77 -35.05 50.74
CA LEU A 9 35.56 -34.95 49.51
C LEU A 9 34.71 -35.26 48.27
N GLU A 10 33.89 -36.31 48.32
CA GLU A 10 32.97 -36.67 47.23
C GLU A 10 31.95 -35.58 46.95
N LYS A 11 31.38 -34.96 47.99
CA LYS A 11 30.45 -33.82 47.85
C LYS A 11 31.11 -32.62 47.18
N MET A 12 32.35 -32.30 47.56
CA MET A 12 33.12 -31.22 46.95
C MET A 12 33.38 -31.50 45.46
N GLN A 13 33.79 -32.73 45.11
CA GLN A 13 33.98 -33.13 43.72
C GLN A 13 32.68 -33.07 42.90
N LEU A 14 31.55 -33.47 43.47
CA LEU A 14 30.25 -33.37 42.80
C LEU A 14 29.88 -31.92 42.53
N GLN A 15 30.14 -31.03 43.49
CA GLN A 15 29.87 -29.60 43.38
C GLN A 15 30.78 -28.93 42.34
N GLU A 16 32.05 -29.31 42.26
CA GLU A 16 32.97 -28.84 41.22
C GLU A 16 32.53 -29.30 39.83
N LYS A 17 32.19 -30.59 39.68
CA LYS A 17 31.65 -31.12 38.42
C LYS A 17 30.38 -30.39 37.98
N ALA A 18 29.49 -30.07 38.92
CA ALA A 18 28.29 -29.28 38.64
C ALA A 18 28.62 -27.85 38.20
N LYS A 19 29.55 -27.17 38.89
CA LYS A 19 30.02 -25.82 38.54
C LYS A 19 30.66 -25.78 37.15
N VAL A 20 31.45 -26.80 36.79
CA VAL A 20 32.07 -26.91 35.46
C VAL A 20 31.00 -27.08 34.38
N LYS A 21 30.09 -28.04 34.54
CA LYS A 21 28.98 -28.25 33.59
C LYS A 21 28.10 -27.01 33.43
N TYR A 22 27.82 -26.30 34.52
CA TYR A 22 27.04 -25.06 34.46
C TYR A 22 27.76 -23.96 33.67
N LYS A 23 29.07 -23.79 33.88
CA LYS A 23 29.88 -22.82 33.11
C LYS A 23 29.93 -23.17 31.62
N GLU A 24 30.06 -24.44 31.27
CA GLU A 24 30.02 -24.89 29.87
C GLU A 24 28.65 -24.65 29.23
N TRP A 25 27.57 -24.95 29.97
CA TRP A 25 26.21 -24.67 29.53
C TRP A 25 25.97 -23.17 29.30
N LEU A 26 26.45 -22.31 30.20
CA LEU A 26 26.39 -20.85 30.03
C LEU A 26 27.15 -20.36 28.80
N LYS A 27 28.35 -20.90 28.54
CA LYS A 27 29.12 -20.57 27.32
C LYS A 27 28.34 -20.96 26.07
N LYS A 28 27.74 -22.16 26.06
CA LYS A 28 26.89 -22.63 24.94
C LYS A 28 25.66 -21.74 24.75
N LYS A 29 24.99 -21.34 25.84
CA LYS A 29 23.83 -20.45 25.76
C LYS A 29 24.18 -19.05 25.26
N ARG A 30 25.29 -18.48 25.74
CA ARG A 30 25.77 -17.17 25.28
C ARG A 30 26.16 -17.20 23.79
N ALA A 31 26.77 -18.29 23.32
CA ALA A 31 27.09 -18.46 21.91
C ALA A 31 25.83 -18.46 21.04
N GLU A 32 24.82 -19.27 21.41
CA GLU A 32 23.53 -19.36 20.71
C GLU A 32 22.80 -18.01 20.65
N GLU A 33 22.75 -17.29 21.77
CA GLU A 33 22.13 -15.96 21.84
C GLU A 33 22.91 -14.91 21.01
N SER A 34 24.24 -14.96 21.03
CA SER A 34 25.07 -14.05 20.24
C SER A 34 24.90 -14.27 18.74
N GLU A 35 24.70 -15.51 18.29
CA GLU A 35 24.45 -15.83 16.89
C GLU A 35 23.06 -15.34 16.45
N LYS A 36 22.03 -15.56 17.28
CA LYS A 36 20.68 -15.03 17.06
C LYS A 36 20.69 -13.50 16.96
N LYS A 37 21.39 -12.82 17.89
CA LYS A 37 21.51 -11.36 17.91
C LYS A 37 22.28 -10.82 16.69
N LYS A 38 23.30 -11.53 16.21
CA LYS A 38 24.01 -11.15 14.97
C LYS A 38 23.11 -11.24 13.75
N LYS A 39 22.35 -12.34 13.62
CA LYS A 39 21.40 -12.54 12.52
C LYS A 39 20.29 -11.49 12.51
N GLU A 40 19.78 -11.12 13.67
CA GLU A 40 18.76 -10.07 13.77
C GLU A 40 19.32 -8.69 13.37
N LYS A 41 20.51 -8.34 13.84
CA LYS A 41 21.19 -7.09 13.47
C LYS A 41 21.51 -7.00 11.98
N GLU A 42 21.87 -8.11 11.35
CA GLU A 42 22.12 -8.15 9.91
C GLU A 42 20.84 -7.90 9.11
N LYS A 43 19.73 -8.55 9.48
CA LYS A 43 18.41 -8.31 8.87
C LYS A 43 17.90 -6.89 9.08
N GLU A 44 18.19 -6.28 10.24
CA GLU A 44 17.82 -4.89 10.50
C GLU A 44 18.58 -3.94 9.57
N LYS A 45 19.89 -4.15 9.39
CA LYS A 45 20.72 -3.37 8.47
C LYS A 45 20.30 -3.54 7.01
N GLU A 46 19.94 -4.76 6.60
CA GLU A 46 19.43 -5.02 5.25
C GLU A 46 18.13 -4.24 4.98
N ARG A 47 17.19 -4.24 5.93
CA ARG A 47 15.96 -3.44 5.82
C ARG A 47 16.22 -1.94 5.78
N GLU A 48 17.17 -1.46 6.57
CA GLU A 48 17.57 -0.05 6.54
C GLU A 48 18.16 0.35 5.19
N ALA A 49 19.03 -0.49 4.63
CA ALA A 49 19.60 -0.29 3.30
C ALA A 49 18.53 -0.31 2.20
N GLU A 50 17.58 -1.25 2.22
CA GLU A 50 16.47 -1.30 1.25
C GLU A 50 15.62 -0.03 1.30
N LEU A 51 15.31 0.47 2.50
CA LEU A 51 14.58 1.73 2.68
C LEU A 51 15.38 2.92 2.13
N GLN A 52 16.69 2.93 2.34
CA GLN A 52 17.56 3.97 1.82
C GLN A 52 17.64 3.92 0.28
N GLU A 53 17.81 2.74 -0.32
CA GLU A 53 17.79 2.56 -1.77
C GLU A 53 16.46 3.01 -2.38
N LYS A 54 15.33 2.71 -1.74
CA LYS A 54 14.01 3.16 -2.20
C LYS A 54 13.91 4.69 -2.16
N LYS A 55 14.41 5.34 -1.11
CA LYS A 55 14.47 6.80 -1.01
C LYS A 55 15.34 7.38 -2.13
N GLU A 56 16.58 6.92 -2.26
CA GLU A 56 17.51 7.40 -3.29
C GLU A 56 16.97 7.19 -4.71
N ARG A 57 16.32 6.05 -4.98
CA ARG A 57 15.68 5.77 -6.26
C ARG A 57 14.56 6.76 -6.55
N SER A 58 13.70 7.04 -5.56
CA SER A 58 12.63 8.02 -5.71
C SER A 58 13.15 9.44 -5.93
N GLU A 59 14.22 9.82 -5.22
CA GLU A 59 14.86 11.13 -5.39
C GLU A 59 15.54 11.28 -6.74
N LYS A 60 16.20 10.23 -7.26
CA LYS A 60 16.78 10.23 -8.60
C LYS A 60 15.70 10.44 -9.67
N ILE A 61 14.60 9.68 -9.59
CA ILE A 61 13.46 9.82 -10.51
C ILE A 61 12.83 11.21 -10.39
N PHE A 62 12.69 11.73 -9.17
CA PHE A 62 12.13 13.07 -8.95
C PHE A 62 13.01 14.17 -9.56
N LYS A 63 14.33 14.10 -9.37
CA LYS A 63 15.28 15.05 -9.97
C LYS A 63 15.27 14.98 -11.49
N GLU A 64 15.24 13.76 -12.05
CA GLU A 64 15.13 13.57 -13.49
C GLU A 64 13.81 14.14 -14.02
N TRP A 65 12.70 13.92 -13.31
CA TRP A 65 11.41 14.50 -13.65
C TRP A 65 11.44 16.03 -13.62
N LEU A 66 12.05 16.65 -12.60
CA LEU A 66 12.22 18.11 -12.53
C LEU A 66 13.04 18.66 -13.70
N HIS A 67 14.15 17.99 -14.03
CA HIS A 67 14.99 18.36 -15.16
C HIS A 67 14.21 18.27 -16.48
N ASN A 68 13.53 17.14 -16.70
CA ASN A 68 12.71 16.93 -17.88
C ASN A 68 11.57 17.95 -17.95
N ALA A 69 10.85 18.21 -16.86
CA ALA A 69 9.75 19.17 -16.79
C ALA A 69 10.19 20.60 -17.12
N ARG A 70 11.38 21.02 -16.69
CA ARG A 70 11.95 22.33 -17.05
C ARG A 70 12.33 22.43 -18.53
N ASN A 71 12.77 21.33 -19.13
CA ASN A 71 13.25 21.28 -20.50
C ASN A 71 12.17 20.89 -21.53
N LYS A 72 10.97 20.49 -21.11
CA LYS A 72 9.88 20.25 -22.07
C LYS A 72 9.54 21.58 -22.72
N ALA A 73 9.68 21.66 -24.05
CA ALA A 73 9.09 22.73 -24.82
C ALA A 73 7.62 22.84 -24.39
N ARG A 74 7.19 24.03 -23.97
CA ARG A 74 5.77 24.28 -23.71
C ARG A 74 5.04 23.78 -24.95
N PRO A 75 4.08 22.84 -24.81
CA PRO A 75 3.25 22.47 -25.94
C PRO A 75 2.75 23.78 -26.52
N ILE A 76 3.11 24.06 -27.77
CA ILE A 76 2.52 25.17 -28.49
C ILE A 76 1.03 24.93 -28.31
N LEU A 77 0.34 25.93 -27.76
CA LEU A 77 -1.11 25.91 -27.72
C LEU A 77 -1.55 25.98 -29.19
N ASN A 78 -1.46 24.84 -29.89
CA ASN A 78 -2.29 24.53 -31.02
C ASN A 78 -3.67 24.39 -30.39
N GLY A 79 -4.22 25.55 -30.02
CA GLY A 79 -5.62 25.65 -29.73
C GLY A 79 -6.30 24.99 -30.91
N TYR A 80 -7.16 24.04 -30.62
CA TYR A 80 -8.36 23.89 -31.40
C TYR A 80 -9.17 25.19 -31.27
N GLY A 81 -8.60 26.31 -31.72
CA GLY A 81 -9.26 27.55 -32.02
C GLY A 81 -9.66 27.41 -33.47
N TYR A 82 -10.96 27.52 -33.70
CA TYR A 82 -11.59 27.54 -35.01
C TYR A 82 -10.72 28.23 -36.07
N PRO A 83 -10.62 27.69 -37.30
CA PRO A 83 -9.76 28.22 -38.34
C PRO A 83 -10.34 29.47 -39.02
N ASP A 84 -11.18 30.24 -38.35
CA ASP A 84 -11.78 31.45 -38.91
C ASP A 84 -11.76 32.57 -37.86
N GLY A 85 -10.96 33.59 -38.13
CA GLY A 85 -10.67 34.72 -37.26
C GLY A 85 -11.86 35.65 -37.05
N ASN A 86 -12.86 35.21 -36.28
CA ASN A 86 -13.88 36.09 -35.75
C ASN A 86 -14.06 35.85 -34.25
N SER A 87 -13.11 36.38 -33.46
CA SER A 87 -13.20 36.47 -32.00
C SER A 87 -14.17 37.58 -31.58
N ALA A 88 -15.39 37.55 -32.09
CA ALA A 88 -16.48 38.44 -31.73
C ALA A 88 -17.77 37.62 -31.67
N GLY A 89 -17.77 36.65 -30.77
CA GLY A 89 -18.89 35.75 -30.58
C GLY A 89 -18.67 35.04 -29.27
N TYR A 90 -19.08 35.72 -28.20
CA TYR A 90 -19.52 35.11 -26.95
C TYR A 90 -19.82 33.62 -27.16
N HIS A 91 -19.11 32.73 -26.47
CA HIS A 91 -19.55 31.33 -26.35
C HIS A 91 -20.84 31.39 -25.54
N ASP A 92 -21.94 31.70 -26.22
CA ASP A 92 -23.27 31.50 -25.67
C ASP A 92 -23.29 30.06 -25.19
N GLY A 93 -23.68 29.85 -23.94
CA GLY A 93 -23.84 28.54 -23.31
C GLY A 93 -24.90 27.65 -23.99
N ILE A 94 -25.32 28.03 -25.20
CA ILE A 94 -26.30 27.43 -26.10
C ILE A 94 -25.59 26.63 -27.22
N SER A 95 -24.27 26.74 -27.38
CA SER A 95 -23.49 25.99 -28.38
C SER A 95 -23.43 24.48 -28.14
N TYR A 96 -23.94 24.01 -26.99
CA TYR A 96 -24.10 22.59 -26.71
C TYR A 96 -25.59 22.21 -26.87
N PRO A 97 -25.93 21.29 -27.78
CA PRO A 97 -27.28 20.75 -27.81
C PRO A 97 -27.59 20.13 -26.45
N ALA A 98 -28.83 20.28 -25.97
CA ALA A 98 -29.27 19.64 -24.74
C ALA A 98 -28.94 18.14 -24.80
N PRO A 99 -28.28 17.57 -23.78
CA PRO A 99 -27.90 16.16 -23.80
C PRO A 99 -29.15 15.30 -23.95
N ALA A 100 -29.09 14.32 -24.85
CA ALA A 100 -30.21 13.40 -25.10
C ALA A 100 -30.57 12.55 -23.86
N TYR A 101 -29.69 12.50 -22.87
CA TYR A 101 -29.88 11.79 -21.61
C TYR A 101 -29.21 12.57 -20.47
N CYS A 102 -30.01 12.99 -19.50
CA CYS A 102 -29.53 13.41 -18.19
C CYS A 102 -29.75 12.25 -17.22
N ASN A 103 -28.72 11.85 -16.47
CA ASN A 103 -28.90 10.85 -15.42
C ASN A 103 -29.85 11.40 -14.35
N PRO A 104 -31.06 10.83 -14.17
CA PRO A 104 -32.05 11.36 -13.24
C PRO A 104 -31.64 11.15 -11.77
N ILE A 105 -30.66 10.27 -11.52
CA ILE A 105 -30.12 10.04 -10.19
C ILE A 105 -28.88 10.93 -10.05
N PRO A 106 -28.92 11.99 -9.23
CA PRO A 106 -27.74 12.78 -8.96
C PRO A 106 -26.65 11.85 -8.41
N TRP A 107 -25.41 12.11 -8.78
CA TRP A 107 -24.26 11.38 -8.24
C TRP A 107 -24.39 11.30 -6.72
N LYS A 108 -24.65 10.10 -6.20
CA LYS A 108 -24.76 9.92 -4.76
C LYS A 108 -23.41 10.35 -4.17
N PRO A 109 -23.39 11.25 -3.18
CA PRO A 109 -22.15 11.55 -2.48
C PRO A 109 -21.47 10.25 -2.08
N ILE A 110 -20.20 10.10 -2.43
CA ILE A 110 -19.43 8.92 -2.07
C ILE A 110 -19.46 8.83 -0.55
N HIS A 111 -19.97 7.72 -0.02
CA HIS A 111 -19.97 7.49 1.42
C HIS A 111 -18.53 7.37 1.90
N VAL A 112 -18.00 8.42 2.52
CA VAL A 112 -16.73 8.38 3.22
C VAL A 112 -16.99 7.66 4.54
N PRO A 113 -16.45 6.45 4.77
CA PRO A 113 -16.59 5.82 6.07
C PRO A 113 -15.97 6.73 7.13
N PRO A 114 -16.61 6.89 8.31
CA PRO A 114 -16.03 7.66 9.38
C PRO A 114 -14.64 7.09 9.72
N PRO A 115 -13.66 7.95 10.04
CA PRO A 115 -12.37 7.48 10.51
C PRO A 115 -12.62 6.56 11.71
N LYS A 116 -11.95 5.41 11.74
CA LYS A 116 -12.04 4.49 12.88
C LYS A 116 -11.45 5.22 14.07
N GLU A 117 -12.31 5.68 14.98
CA GLU A 117 -11.88 6.06 16.31
C GLU A 117 -11.31 4.81 16.97
N ASP A 118 -10.04 4.85 17.37
CA ASP A 118 -9.42 3.81 18.18
C ASP A 118 -10.12 3.80 19.54
N SER A 119 -11.20 3.02 19.63
CA SER A 119 -12.04 2.93 20.82
C SER A 119 -11.29 2.21 21.92
N ILE A 120 -10.64 2.99 22.79
CA ILE A 120 -10.28 2.54 24.13
C ILE A 120 -11.60 2.37 24.87
N THR A 121 -11.94 1.11 25.10
CA THR A 121 -13.09 0.58 25.85
C THR A 121 -13.65 1.52 26.94
N THR A 122 -14.89 1.98 26.76
CA THR A 122 -15.84 2.09 27.87
C THR A 122 -17.23 1.64 27.40
N MET A 123 -17.71 0.58 28.05
CA MET A 123 -19.02 -0.02 27.86
C MET A 123 -20.14 0.99 28.16
N LYS A 124 -21.05 1.26 27.21
CA LYS A 124 -22.39 1.76 27.54
C LYS A 124 -23.45 1.45 26.46
N ASN A 125 -24.14 0.34 26.70
CA ASN A 125 -25.55 0.03 26.41
C ASN A 125 -26.11 0.38 25.02
N SER A 126 -26.30 -0.69 24.23
CA SER A 126 -27.02 -0.71 22.96
C SER A 126 -28.50 -0.32 23.13
N LYS A 127 -28.94 0.70 22.38
CA LYS A 127 -30.34 0.79 21.92
C LYS A 127 -30.37 0.43 20.44
N ARG A 128 -31.05 -0.67 20.13
CA ARG A 128 -31.16 -1.29 18.80
C ARG A 128 -32.05 -0.41 17.89
N PRO A 129 -31.59 0.11 16.74
CA PRO A 129 -32.51 0.60 15.72
C PRO A 129 -32.98 -0.56 14.86
N VAL A 130 -34.30 -0.60 14.63
CA VAL A 130 -35.00 -1.59 13.80
C VAL A 130 -34.56 -1.42 12.34
N TYR A 131 -34.02 -2.48 11.76
CA TYR A 131 -33.68 -2.57 10.34
C TYR A 131 -34.98 -2.78 9.55
N SER A 132 -35.49 -1.73 8.89
CA SER A 132 -36.60 -1.88 7.95
C SER A 132 -36.08 -2.50 6.66
N SER A 133 -36.45 -3.76 6.47
CA SER A 133 -36.36 -4.47 5.21
C SER A 133 -37.08 -3.71 4.10
N SER A 134 -36.42 -3.54 2.96
CA SER A 134 -37.05 -3.19 1.68
C SER A 134 -36.28 -3.86 0.54
N HIS A 135 -36.41 -5.18 0.45
CA HIS A 135 -35.97 -5.92 -0.72
C HIS A 135 -37.01 -5.70 -1.83
N ARG A 136 -36.74 -4.78 -2.76
CA ARG A 136 -37.47 -4.71 -4.03
C ARG A 136 -36.64 -5.43 -5.07
N SER A 137 -36.99 -6.68 -5.35
CA SER A 137 -36.36 -7.49 -6.40
C SER A 137 -36.78 -6.96 -7.78
N SER A 138 -35.80 -6.69 -8.64
CA SER A 138 -36.00 -6.31 -10.04
C SER A 138 -35.62 -7.48 -10.96
N PRO A 139 -36.33 -7.73 -12.07
CA PRO A 139 -36.07 -8.86 -12.95
C PRO A 139 -34.78 -8.67 -13.73
N MET A 140 -33.92 -9.69 -13.76
CA MET A 140 -32.70 -9.70 -14.57
C MET A 140 -33.05 -9.77 -16.05
N VAL A 141 -32.66 -8.74 -16.82
CA VAL A 141 -32.58 -8.80 -18.28
C VAL A 141 -31.11 -8.94 -18.65
N ILE A 142 -30.75 -10.11 -19.17
CA ILE A 142 -29.41 -10.41 -19.67
C ILE A 142 -29.27 -9.77 -21.05
N TYR A 143 -28.42 -8.75 -21.19
CA TYR A 143 -28.03 -8.22 -22.51
C TYR A 143 -26.68 -8.81 -22.93
N LYS A 144 -26.67 -9.52 -24.07
CA LYS A 144 -25.45 -9.97 -24.76
C LYS A 144 -24.76 -8.78 -25.46
N PRO A 145 -23.42 -8.71 -25.50
CA PRO A 145 -22.71 -7.72 -26.29
C PRO A 145 -22.57 -8.16 -27.76
N PRO A 146 -22.81 -7.29 -28.76
CA PRO A 146 -22.42 -7.57 -30.13
C PRO A 146 -20.94 -7.23 -30.34
N ASN A 147 -20.17 -8.25 -30.73
CA ASN A 147 -18.80 -8.14 -31.21
C ASN A 147 -18.77 -7.25 -32.47
N ASN A 148 -17.91 -6.23 -32.51
CA ASN A 148 -17.47 -5.62 -33.77
C ASN A 148 -15.97 -5.30 -33.68
N LEU A 149 -15.17 -6.20 -34.24
CA LEU A 149 -13.78 -5.98 -34.62
C LEU A 149 -13.77 -4.99 -35.80
N CYS A 150 -13.33 -3.75 -35.59
CA CYS A 150 -13.08 -2.84 -36.70
C CYS A 150 -11.63 -2.99 -37.15
N VAL A 151 -11.49 -3.67 -38.29
CA VAL A 151 -10.25 -3.96 -39.03
C VAL A 151 -9.62 -2.65 -39.53
N GLY A 152 -8.29 -2.59 -39.44
CA GLY A 152 -7.47 -1.42 -39.78
C GLY A 152 -7.59 -0.96 -41.23
N SER A 153 -7.63 0.37 -41.41
CA SER A 153 -7.58 1.00 -42.73
C SER A 153 -6.14 1.42 -43.07
N LEU A 154 -5.57 0.73 -44.06
CA LEU A 154 -4.33 1.03 -44.74
C LEU A 154 -4.39 2.42 -45.41
N ARG A 155 -3.49 3.36 -45.08
CA ARG A 155 -3.32 4.61 -45.84
C ARG A 155 -2.58 4.30 -47.16
N ARG A 156 -3.22 4.57 -48.30
CA ARG A 156 -2.55 4.65 -49.61
C ARG A 156 -1.87 6.01 -49.75
N LYS A 157 -0.59 6.01 -50.12
CA LYS A 157 0.14 7.18 -50.62
C LYS A 157 -0.25 7.41 -52.09
N GLN A 158 -0.44 8.66 -52.50
CA GLN A 158 -0.41 9.06 -53.91
C GLN A 158 0.85 9.89 -54.16
N LEU A 159 1.42 9.66 -55.35
CA LEU A 159 2.56 10.34 -55.97
C LEU A 159 2.18 11.75 -56.39
#